data_AF-A0A532CMJ5-F1
#
_entry.id   AF-A0A532CMJ5-F1
#
_cell.length_a   1.000
_cell.length_b   1.000
_cell.length_c   1.000
_cell.angle_alpha   90.00
_cell.angle_beta   90.00
_cell.angle_gamma   90.00
#
_symmetry.space_group_name_H-M   'P 1'
#
loop_
_entity.id
_entity.type
_entity.pdbx_description
1 polymer ?
#
loop_
_entity_poly.entity_id
_entity_poly.type
_entity_poly.pdbx_seq_one_letter_code
_entity_poly.pdbx_strand_id
1 'polypeptide(L)'
;MKGETWRRDNVENAKRLKQFIEAKRAYVQQAYKKRYGIEQATVKFDIVAHSMGSLVARYFLMYGDADLPEQSQDAVVTWAGADDVDRLILVGPPNAGSINALTQLIDGFDVGRPILPYYQSALLGTFPALYELLPRPRHGAIVWDGDKSASVLNLYDPTLWDRYEWGLASREERNVSFLRSVLPHAADDEARRRVALALQTTILRRTKAFHEAMDKPAHLPPGVDVFLVAGDAVDTPKRASVDRKTGKFRITEYGAGDGTVLRSSALLDERIGSEWRPGLVSPIDWSSVLFLFSDHLGLTQDEAFADNVLYWLLEDPRTRTTQGSRRVSRTLSAPGKRE
;
A
#
# COMPACT_ATOMS: atom_id res chain seq x y z
N MET A 1 -8.33 -11.11 -12.58
CA MET A 1 -6.92 -10.71 -12.77
C MET A 1 -6.07 -11.87 -12.25
N LYS A 2 -5.16 -12.45 -13.04
CA LYS A 2 -4.12 -13.31 -12.47
C LYS A 2 -3.05 -12.38 -11.90
N GLY A 3 -3.22 -11.94 -10.65
CA GLY A 3 -2.28 -11.14 -9.88
C GLY A 3 -2.05 -9.70 -10.37
N GLU A 4 -1.72 -8.82 -9.44
CA GLU A 4 -1.10 -7.52 -9.74
C GLU A 4 0.26 -7.74 -10.44
N THR A 5 0.65 -6.81 -11.32
CA THR A 5 2.05 -6.84 -11.79
C THR A 5 2.87 -6.11 -10.74
N TRP A 6 3.36 -6.87 -9.74
CA TRP A 6 4.10 -6.37 -8.58
C TRP A 6 5.40 -5.61 -8.89
N ARG A 7 5.81 -5.56 -10.17
CA ARG A 7 6.93 -4.74 -10.65
C ARG A 7 6.51 -3.33 -11.06
N ARG A 8 5.24 -3.16 -11.43
CA ARG A 8 4.71 -1.90 -11.96
C ARG A 8 4.19 -1.03 -10.83
N ASP A 9 4.12 0.25 -11.13
CA ASP A 9 3.49 1.29 -10.35
C ASP A 9 2.08 0.91 -9.84
N ASN A 10 1.78 1.22 -8.59
CA ASN A 10 0.51 0.85 -7.96
C ASN A 10 -0.69 1.60 -8.56
N VAL A 11 -0.50 2.82 -9.07
CA VAL A 11 -1.56 3.57 -9.77
C VAL A 11 -1.88 2.92 -11.12
N GLU A 12 -0.87 2.41 -11.84
CA GLU A 12 -1.12 1.59 -13.03
C GLU A 12 -1.90 0.30 -12.68
N ASN A 13 -1.56 -0.36 -11.58
CA ASN A 13 -2.29 -1.53 -11.11
C ASN A 13 -3.74 -1.17 -10.69
N ALA A 14 -3.99 0.02 -10.13
CA ALA A 14 -5.34 0.48 -9.80
C ALA A 14 -6.20 0.71 -11.07
N LYS A 15 -5.63 1.25 -12.14
CA LYS A 15 -6.30 1.35 -13.45
C LYS A 15 -6.67 -0.02 -14.01
N ARG A 16 -5.79 -1.01 -13.88
CA ARG A 16 -6.08 -2.40 -14.27
C ARG A 16 -7.16 -3.03 -13.40
N LEU A 17 -7.20 -2.69 -12.12
CA LEU A 17 -8.27 -3.11 -11.20
C LEU A 17 -9.62 -2.55 -11.63
N LYS A 18 -9.71 -1.27 -12.03
CA LYS A 18 -10.93 -0.68 -12.60
C LYS A 18 -11.44 -1.48 -13.80
N GLN A 19 -10.57 -1.72 -14.79
CA GLN A 19 -10.92 -2.49 -15.99
C GLN A 19 -11.43 -3.90 -15.63
N PHE A 20 -10.79 -4.56 -14.66
CA PHE A 20 -11.23 -5.86 -14.18
C PHE A 20 -12.62 -5.81 -13.53
N ILE A 21 -12.86 -4.81 -12.68
CA ILE A 21 -14.14 -4.61 -11.99
C ILE A 21 -15.26 -4.33 -12.99
N GLU A 22 -15.03 -3.47 -14.00
CA GLU A 22 -16.03 -3.17 -15.02
C GLU A 22 -16.41 -4.41 -15.84
N ALA A 23 -15.41 -5.21 -16.24
CA ALA A 23 -15.66 -6.48 -16.92
C ALA A 23 -16.48 -7.45 -16.04
N LYS A 24 -16.18 -7.50 -14.74
CA LYS A 24 -16.94 -8.33 -13.79
C LYS A 24 -18.34 -7.80 -13.52
N ARG A 25 -18.52 -6.48 -13.46
CA ARG A 25 -19.82 -5.81 -13.33
C ARG A 25 -20.74 -6.20 -14.49
N ALA A 26 -20.25 -6.07 -15.72
CA ALA A 26 -21.01 -6.45 -16.92
C ALA A 26 -21.41 -7.93 -16.90
N TYR A 27 -20.49 -8.82 -16.51
CA TYR A 27 -20.78 -10.24 -16.35
C TYR A 27 -21.89 -10.52 -15.31
N VAL A 28 -21.80 -9.90 -14.13
CA VAL A 28 -22.81 -10.09 -13.06
C VAL A 28 -24.17 -9.55 -13.48
N GLN A 29 -24.21 -8.35 -14.10
CA GLN A 29 -25.45 -7.75 -14.61
C GLN A 29 -26.11 -8.65 -15.66
N GLN A 30 -25.34 -9.24 -16.57
CA GLN A 30 -25.85 -10.19 -17.55
C GLN A 30 -26.41 -11.46 -16.88
N ALA A 31 -25.73 -11.99 -15.86
CA ALA A 31 -26.22 -13.13 -15.10
C ALA A 31 -27.52 -12.82 -14.36
N TYR A 32 -27.65 -11.62 -13.79
CA TYR A 32 -28.85 -11.18 -13.07
C TYR A 32 -30.03 -11.00 -14.00
N LYS A 33 -29.82 -10.37 -15.16
CA LYS A 33 -30.83 -10.29 -16.22
C LYS A 33 -31.32 -11.68 -16.63
N LYS A 34 -30.39 -12.60 -16.92
CA LYS A 34 -30.74 -13.95 -17.39
C LYS A 34 -31.48 -14.79 -16.34
N ARG A 35 -31.08 -14.72 -15.07
CA ARG A 35 -31.59 -15.59 -14.01
C ARG A 35 -32.83 -15.01 -13.31
N TYR A 36 -32.89 -13.69 -13.19
CA TYR A 36 -33.86 -13.01 -12.34
C TYR A 36 -34.65 -11.90 -13.06
N GLY A 37 -34.37 -11.65 -14.35
CA GLY A 37 -35.04 -10.58 -15.10
C GLY A 37 -34.68 -9.17 -14.63
N ILE A 38 -33.65 -9.01 -13.81
CA ILE A 38 -33.24 -7.70 -13.27
C ILE A 38 -32.35 -6.99 -14.29
N GLU A 39 -32.91 -5.96 -14.92
CA GLU A 39 -32.18 -5.05 -15.79
C GLU A 39 -31.41 -4.01 -14.96
N GLN A 40 -30.23 -3.59 -15.45
CA GLN A 40 -29.44 -2.50 -14.86
C GLN A 40 -29.18 -2.63 -13.35
N ALA A 41 -28.93 -3.86 -12.87
CA ALA A 41 -28.62 -4.10 -11.47
C ALA A 41 -27.43 -3.24 -11.01
N THR A 42 -27.58 -2.53 -9.89
CA THR A 42 -26.44 -1.90 -9.21
C THR A 42 -25.58 -2.99 -8.59
N VAL A 43 -24.38 -3.19 -9.13
CA VAL A 43 -23.40 -4.16 -8.62
C VAL A 43 -22.30 -3.41 -7.90
N LYS A 44 -21.84 -3.93 -6.79
CA LYS A 44 -20.60 -3.50 -6.12
C LYS A 44 -19.85 -4.74 -5.67
N PHE A 45 -18.58 -4.57 -5.37
CA PHE A 45 -17.69 -5.68 -5.01
C PHE A 45 -17.10 -5.47 -3.63
N ASP A 46 -16.90 -6.58 -2.93
CA ASP A 46 -16.01 -6.63 -1.78
C ASP A 46 -14.62 -7.04 -2.28
N ILE A 47 -13.59 -6.39 -1.77
CA ILE A 47 -12.20 -6.64 -2.14
C ILE A 47 -11.43 -7.08 -0.91
N VAL A 48 -10.83 -8.27 -0.96
CA VAL A 48 -9.81 -8.72 -0.02
C VAL A 48 -8.45 -8.57 -0.70
N ALA A 49 -7.57 -7.77 -0.13
CA ALA A 49 -6.27 -7.46 -0.70
C ALA A 49 -5.16 -7.66 0.32
N HIS A 50 -4.12 -8.38 -0.07
CA HIS A 50 -2.99 -8.73 0.79
C HIS A 50 -1.75 -7.93 0.41
N SER A 51 -0.97 -7.53 1.42
CA SER A 51 0.33 -6.88 1.27
C SER A 51 0.25 -5.63 0.37
N MET A 52 1.14 -5.50 -0.61
CA MET A 52 1.13 -4.38 -1.56
C MET A 52 -0.19 -4.24 -2.34
N GLY A 53 -0.89 -5.34 -2.62
CA GLY A 53 -2.22 -5.29 -3.26
C GLY A 53 -3.23 -4.50 -2.45
N SER A 54 -3.05 -4.37 -1.13
CA SER A 54 -3.84 -3.48 -0.29
C SER A 54 -3.65 -2.01 -0.66
N LEU A 55 -2.44 -1.59 -1.05
CA LEU A 55 -2.16 -0.22 -1.49
C LEU A 55 -2.83 0.07 -2.84
N VAL A 56 -2.82 -0.91 -3.76
CA VAL A 56 -3.54 -0.82 -5.03
C VAL A 56 -5.04 -0.66 -4.80
N ALA A 57 -5.63 -1.51 -3.96
CA ALA A 57 -7.06 -1.48 -3.69
C ALA A 57 -7.49 -0.23 -2.92
N ARG A 58 -6.65 0.26 -1.99
CA ARG A 58 -6.90 1.49 -1.26
C ARG A 58 -6.76 2.74 -2.16
N TYR A 59 -5.74 2.81 -3.02
CA TYR A 59 -5.63 3.87 -4.02
C TYR A 59 -6.84 3.87 -4.95
N PHE A 60 -7.23 2.69 -5.45
CA PHE A 60 -8.42 2.54 -6.28
C PHE A 60 -9.69 3.02 -5.57
N LEU A 61 -9.87 2.68 -4.29
CA LEU A 61 -11.02 3.17 -3.52
C LEU A 61 -11.03 4.71 -3.45
N MET A 62 -9.88 5.32 -3.18
CA MET A 62 -9.73 6.77 -3.01
C MET A 62 -9.85 7.56 -4.32
N TYR A 63 -9.36 7.02 -5.44
CA TYR A 63 -9.15 7.78 -6.68
C TYR A 63 -9.66 7.10 -7.95
N GLY A 64 -10.18 5.87 -7.87
CA GLY A 64 -10.60 5.09 -9.03
C GLY A 64 -9.42 4.77 -9.94
N ASP A 65 -9.54 5.11 -11.22
CA ASP A 65 -8.52 4.97 -12.26
C ASP A 65 -7.78 6.28 -12.58
N ALA A 66 -7.98 7.33 -11.77
CA ALA A 66 -7.27 8.59 -11.94
C ALA A 66 -5.75 8.40 -11.75
N ASP A 67 -4.96 9.05 -12.61
CA ASP A 67 -3.52 9.17 -12.39
C ASP A 67 -3.19 10.16 -11.27
N LEU A 68 -1.94 10.13 -10.81
CA LEU A 68 -1.44 11.15 -9.89
C LEU A 68 -1.43 12.52 -10.58
N PRO A 69 -1.82 13.60 -9.87
CA PRO A 69 -1.70 14.95 -10.40
C PRO A 69 -0.22 15.31 -10.62
N GLU A 70 0.04 16.29 -11.50
CA GLU A 70 1.40 16.79 -11.74
C GLU A 70 2.07 17.28 -10.45
N GLN A 71 1.29 17.91 -9.58
CA GLN A 71 1.71 18.29 -8.23
C GLN A 71 0.94 17.46 -7.21
N SER A 72 1.66 16.64 -6.47
CA SER A 72 1.12 15.69 -5.49
C SER A 72 0.29 16.34 -4.37
N GLN A 73 0.63 17.57 -3.97
CA GLN A 73 -0.16 18.32 -3.00
C GLN A 73 -1.61 18.57 -3.45
N ASP A 74 -1.86 18.57 -4.76
CA ASP A 74 -3.16 18.87 -5.37
C ASP A 74 -4.07 17.63 -5.43
N ALA A 75 -3.58 16.46 -4.98
CA ALA A 75 -4.41 15.26 -4.92
C ALA A 75 -5.57 15.47 -3.93
N VAL A 76 -6.80 15.53 -4.47
CA VAL A 76 -8.05 15.59 -3.71
C VAL A 76 -8.68 14.21 -3.71
N VAL A 77 -8.95 13.65 -2.52
CA VAL A 77 -9.61 12.34 -2.39
C VAL A 77 -11.03 12.45 -2.93
N THR A 78 -11.32 11.76 -4.04
CA THR A 78 -12.62 11.81 -4.73
C THR A 78 -13.55 10.69 -4.31
N TRP A 79 -13.00 9.62 -3.73
CA TRP A 79 -13.69 8.35 -3.48
C TRP A 79 -14.31 7.74 -4.73
N ALA A 80 -13.71 7.96 -5.91
CA ALA A 80 -14.27 7.47 -7.17
C ALA A 80 -14.44 5.93 -7.20
N GLY A 81 -13.60 5.17 -6.49
CA GLY A 81 -13.77 3.72 -6.36
C GLY A 81 -14.95 3.29 -5.49
N ALA A 82 -15.57 4.20 -4.72
CA ALA A 82 -16.71 3.87 -3.88
C ALA A 82 -17.98 3.53 -4.69
N ASP A 83 -18.05 3.90 -5.97
CA ASP A 83 -19.11 3.45 -6.89
C ASP A 83 -18.99 1.96 -7.24
N ASP A 84 -17.79 1.41 -7.07
CA ASP A 84 -17.42 0.04 -7.40
C ASP A 84 -17.31 -0.88 -6.19
N VAL A 85 -17.00 -0.33 -5.02
CA VAL A 85 -16.64 -1.08 -3.81
C VAL A 85 -17.63 -0.81 -2.69
N ASP A 86 -18.02 -1.86 -1.97
CA ASP A 86 -18.75 -1.74 -0.69
C ASP A 86 -17.83 -2.04 0.50
N ARG A 87 -17.06 -3.13 0.46
CA ARG A 87 -16.08 -3.44 1.52
C ARG A 87 -14.67 -3.62 0.99
N LEU A 88 -13.71 -3.08 1.73
CA LEU A 88 -12.29 -3.29 1.49
C LEU A 88 -11.66 -3.93 2.73
N ILE A 89 -11.10 -5.13 2.58
CA ILE A 89 -10.41 -5.86 3.64
C ILE A 89 -8.93 -5.89 3.30
N LEU A 90 -8.10 -5.22 4.11
CA LEU A 90 -6.66 -5.05 3.90
C LEU A 90 -5.88 -5.97 4.83
N VAL A 91 -5.05 -6.85 4.27
CA VAL A 91 -4.34 -7.89 5.03
C VAL A 91 -2.83 -7.64 4.97
N GLY A 92 -2.22 -7.31 6.11
CA GLY A 92 -0.81 -6.93 6.20
C GLY A 92 -0.42 -5.75 5.29
N PRO A 93 -1.21 -4.67 5.15
CA PRO A 93 -0.92 -3.59 4.21
C PRO A 93 0.33 -2.81 4.65
N PRO A 94 1.35 -2.60 3.80
CA PRO A 94 2.48 -1.73 4.11
C PRO A 94 2.11 -0.24 3.94
N ASN A 95 1.07 0.26 4.62
CA ASN A 95 0.56 1.63 4.40
C ASN A 95 1.61 2.71 4.64
N ALA A 96 2.50 2.52 5.63
CA ALA A 96 3.63 3.43 5.88
C ALA A 96 4.98 2.93 5.32
N GLY A 97 4.95 1.88 4.49
CA GLY A 97 6.12 1.22 3.93
C GLY A 97 6.76 0.15 4.84
N SER A 98 7.88 -0.40 4.39
CA SER A 98 8.67 -1.41 5.09
C SER A 98 10.17 -1.14 4.93
N ILE A 99 10.94 -1.32 6.01
CA ILE A 99 12.40 -1.27 5.95
C ILE A 99 12.96 -2.34 4.99
N ASN A 100 12.30 -3.50 4.88
CA ASN A 100 12.74 -4.57 4.00
C ASN A 100 12.77 -4.13 2.53
N ALA A 101 11.83 -3.28 2.09
CA ALA A 101 11.81 -2.76 0.73
C ALA A 101 13.05 -1.89 0.43
N LEU A 102 13.46 -1.05 1.39
CA LEU A 102 14.70 -0.27 1.28
C LEU A 102 15.92 -1.17 1.26
N THR A 103 16.00 -2.17 2.14
CA THR A 103 17.09 -3.15 2.14
C THR A 103 17.20 -3.87 0.80
N GLN A 104 16.08 -4.30 0.21
CA GLN A 104 16.08 -4.95 -1.11
C GLN A 104 16.58 -4.02 -2.23
N LEU A 105 16.20 -2.74 -2.19
CA LEU A 105 16.65 -1.75 -3.17
C LEU A 105 18.14 -1.41 -3.02
N ILE A 106 18.73 -1.57 -1.83
CA ILE A 106 20.16 -1.33 -1.58
C ILE A 106 20.98 -2.60 -1.88
N ASP A 107 20.64 -3.69 -1.20
CA ASP A 107 21.46 -4.90 -1.11
C ASP A 107 21.05 -5.99 -2.11
N GLY A 108 19.94 -5.81 -2.83
CA GLY A 108 19.29 -6.86 -3.62
C GLY A 108 18.45 -7.81 -2.75
N PHE A 109 17.92 -8.87 -3.36
CA PHE A 109 17.06 -9.84 -2.69
C PHE A 109 17.57 -11.26 -2.89
N ASP A 110 17.99 -11.89 -1.79
CA ASP A 110 18.34 -13.31 -1.75
C ASP A 110 17.11 -14.12 -1.36
N VAL A 111 16.64 -15.00 -2.26
CA VAL A 111 15.50 -15.88 -2.00
C VAL A 111 15.91 -17.29 -1.54
N GLY A 112 17.19 -17.53 -1.26
CA GLY A 112 17.66 -18.83 -0.75
C GLY A 112 18.75 -19.45 -1.60
N ARG A 113 19.81 -18.68 -1.90
CA ARG A 113 20.99 -19.21 -2.58
C ARG A 113 21.57 -20.46 -1.87
N PRO A 114 22.12 -21.43 -2.62
CA PRO A 114 22.27 -21.44 -4.09
C PRO A 114 21.04 -22.01 -4.84
N ILE A 115 20.02 -22.49 -4.13
CA ILE A 115 18.89 -23.23 -4.71
C ILE A 115 17.93 -22.29 -5.44
N LEU A 116 17.69 -21.11 -4.88
CA LEU A 116 16.81 -20.08 -5.43
C LEU A 116 17.63 -18.87 -5.92
N PRO A 117 17.10 -18.08 -6.87
CA PRO A 117 17.84 -16.98 -7.49
C PRO A 117 18.22 -15.88 -6.49
N TYR A 118 19.06 -14.96 -6.94
CA TYR A 118 19.24 -13.68 -6.25
C TYR A 118 18.95 -12.57 -7.23
N TYR A 119 18.15 -11.62 -6.80
CA TYR A 119 17.77 -10.46 -7.59
C TYR A 119 18.64 -9.28 -7.20
N GLN A 120 19.49 -8.84 -8.12
CA GLN A 120 20.37 -7.69 -7.89
C GLN A 120 19.60 -6.38 -7.72
N SER A 121 20.16 -5.46 -6.94
CA SER A 121 19.53 -4.17 -6.64
C SER A 121 19.26 -3.33 -7.89
N ALA A 122 20.07 -3.43 -8.96
CA ALA A 122 19.75 -2.73 -10.21
C ALA A 122 18.51 -3.29 -10.92
N LEU A 123 18.22 -4.59 -10.81
CA LEU A 123 16.96 -5.15 -11.34
C LEU A 123 15.78 -4.66 -10.52
N LEU A 124 15.85 -4.81 -9.18
CA LEU A 124 14.80 -4.37 -8.27
C LEU A 124 14.58 -2.85 -8.36
N GLY A 125 15.66 -2.10 -8.59
CA GLY A 125 15.64 -0.66 -8.81
C GLY A 125 14.90 -0.22 -10.07
N THR A 126 14.52 -1.15 -10.96
CA THR A 126 13.61 -0.87 -12.09
C THR A 126 12.13 -1.05 -11.75
N PHE A 127 11.78 -1.44 -10.52
CA PHE A 127 10.40 -1.76 -10.12
C PHE A 127 9.79 -0.63 -9.29
N PRO A 128 8.98 0.28 -9.87
CA PRO A 128 8.33 1.37 -9.12
C PRO A 128 7.63 0.93 -7.84
N ALA A 129 6.95 -0.22 -7.88
CA ALA A 129 6.20 -0.75 -6.75
C ALA A 129 7.07 -0.92 -5.48
N LEU A 130 8.34 -1.32 -5.61
CA LEU A 130 9.23 -1.45 -4.44
C LEU A 130 9.58 -0.10 -3.81
N TYR A 131 9.70 0.95 -4.62
CA TYR A 131 9.93 2.30 -4.09
C TYR A 131 8.66 2.82 -3.39
N GLU A 132 7.47 2.48 -3.87
CA GLU A 132 6.19 2.77 -3.23
C GLU A 132 5.95 2.01 -1.91
N LEU A 133 6.88 1.12 -1.53
CA LEU A 133 6.95 0.48 -0.22
C LEU A 133 7.99 1.13 0.70
N LEU A 134 8.63 2.23 0.30
CA LEU A 134 9.62 2.90 1.14
C LEU A 134 8.99 3.46 2.43
N PRO A 135 9.70 3.37 3.58
CA PRO A 135 9.23 3.95 4.83
C PRO A 135 8.97 5.45 4.70
N ARG A 136 7.93 5.94 5.37
CA ARG A 136 7.67 7.39 5.46
C ARG A 136 8.78 8.08 6.27
N PRO A 137 9.48 9.10 5.72
CA PRO A 137 10.52 9.82 6.46
C PRO A 137 10.03 10.40 7.80
N ARG A 138 8.79 10.91 7.85
CA ARG A 138 8.19 11.51 9.07
C ARG A 138 8.06 10.55 10.25
N HIS A 139 8.04 9.23 10.01
CA HIS A 139 7.97 8.22 11.08
C HIS A 139 9.34 7.89 11.67
N GLY A 140 10.43 8.46 11.14
CA GLY A 140 11.78 8.30 11.68
C GLY A 140 12.29 6.86 11.71
N ALA A 141 11.83 6.02 10.78
CA ALA A 141 12.25 4.62 10.65
C ALA A 141 13.74 4.50 10.27
N ILE A 142 14.27 5.49 9.55
CA ILE A 142 15.67 5.53 9.15
C ILE A 142 16.37 6.72 9.81
N VAL A 143 17.50 6.45 10.46
CA VAL A 143 18.28 7.45 11.21
C VAL A 143 19.74 7.47 10.78
N TRP A 144 20.42 8.59 11.00
CA TRP A 144 21.86 8.70 10.76
C TRP A 144 22.68 8.21 11.95
N ASP A 145 23.69 7.37 11.70
CA ASP A 145 24.71 6.97 12.68
C ASP A 145 24.16 6.50 14.05
N GLY A 146 22.95 5.94 14.07
CA GLY A 146 22.23 5.51 15.28
C GLY A 146 21.59 6.64 16.09
N ASP A 147 21.76 7.91 15.68
CA ASP A 147 21.18 9.07 16.36
C ASP A 147 19.69 9.20 16.05
N LYS A 148 18.87 8.87 17.04
CA LYS A 148 17.40 8.93 16.96
C LYS A 148 16.86 10.34 16.72
N SER A 149 17.63 11.38 17.05
CA SER A 149 17.26 12.77 16.79
C SER A 149 17.56 13.20 15.34
N ALA A 150 18.40 12.44 14.62
CA ALA A 150 18.80 12.70 13.25
C ALA A 150 18.01 11.82 12.24
N SER A 151 16.68 11.83 12.32
CA SER A 151 15.81 10.85 11.64
C SER A 151 15.13 11.31 10.34
N VAL A 152 15.57 12.40 9.70
CA VAL A 152 14.88 12.93 8.50
C VAL A 152 15.64 12.53 7.24
N LEU A 153 15.78 11.23 7.00
CA LEU A 153 16.28 10.76 5.71
C LEU A 153 15.19 10.97 4.66
N ASN A 154 15.38 11.97 3.79
CA ASN A 154 14.52 12.13 2.63
C ASN A 154 14.85 11.05 1.58
N LEU A 155 14.21 9.88 1.72
CA LEU A 155 14.39 8.75 0.81
C LEU A 155 13.94 9.04 -0.63
N TYR A 156 13.24 10.15 -0.89
CA TYR A 156 12.82 10.55 -2.24
C TYR A 156 13.86 11.40 -2.98
N ASP A 157 14.95 11.79 -2.32
CA ASP A 157 15.99 12.63 -2.93
C ASP A 157 16.91 11.77 -3.82
N PRO A 158 16.90 11.94 -5.16
CA PRO A 158 17.76 11.15 -6.04
C PRO A 158 19.26 11.41 -5.81
N THR A 159 19.64 12.57 -5.29
CA THR A 159 21.05 12.89 -5.01
C THR A 159 21.61 12.05 -3.85
N LEU A 160 20.75 11.68 -2.90
CA LEU A 160 21.07 10.76 -1.82
C LEU A 160 21.42 9.38 -2.37
N TRP A 161 20.59 8.86 -3.26
CA TRP A 161 20.78 7.55 -3.87
C TRP A 161 22.01 7.51 -4.77
N ASP A 162 22.28 8.58 -5.53
CA ASP A 162 23.49 8.71 -6.33
C ASP A 162 24.75 8.72 -5.46
N ARG A 163 24.75 9.55 -4.39
CA ARG A 163 25.87 9.68 -3.45
C ARG A 163 26.27 8.36 -2.80
N TYR A 164 25.29 7.58 -2.36
CA TYR A 164 25.54 6.31 -1.66
C TYR A 164 25.46 5.09 -2.58
N GLU A 165 25.34 5.30 -3.88
CA GLU A 165 25.31 4.24 -4.89
C GLU A 165 24.22 3.18 -4.62
N TRP A 166 23.04 3.62 -4.16
CA TRP A 166 21.90 2.74 -3.90
C TRP A 166 21.09 2.46 -5.17
N GLY A 167 20.47 1.27 -5.23
CA GLY A 167 19.59 0.90 -6.34
C GLY A 167 20.29 0.94 -7.71
N LEU A 168 19.70 1.69 -8.63
CA LEU A 168 20.23 1.91 -9.98
C LEU A 168 21.49 2.80 -10.02
N ALA A 169 21.83 3.46 -8.91
CA ALA A 169 23.09 4.20 -8.82
C ALA A 169 24.31 3.32 -8.51
N SER A 170 24.08 2.07 -8.10
CA SER A 170 25.10 1.12 -7.70
C SER A 170 26.15 0.88 -8.78
N ARG A 171 27.43 0.98 -8.41
CA ARG A 171 28.56 0.69 -9.28
C ARG A 171 29.14 -0.71 -9.09
N GLU A 172 28.47 -1.57 -8.32
CA GLU A 172 28.88 -2.97 -8.19
C GLU A 172 28.84 -3.68 -9.55
N GLU A 173 29.85 -4.51 -9.85
CA GLU A 173 29.99 -5.14 -11.18
C GLU A 173 28.76 -5.94 -11.60
N ARG A 174 28.05 -6.58 -10.67
CA ARG A 174 26.79 -7.28 -10.97
C ARG A 174 25.72 -6.34 -11.55
N ASN A 175 25.60 -5.15 -10.98
CA ASN A 175 24.64 -4.13 -11.38
C ASN A 175 25.07 -3.48 -12.71
N VAL A 176 26.36 -3.21 -12.88
CA VAL A 176 26.93 -2.73 -14.16
C VAL A 176 26.69 -3.74 -15.27
N SER A 177 26.98 -5.01 -15.03
CA SER A 177 26.75 -6.12 -15.97
C SER A 177 25.26 -6.27 -16.33
N PHE A 178 24.36 -6.15 -15.36
CA PHE A 178 22.92 -6.09 -15.62
C PHE A 178 22.56 -4.94 -16.56
N LEU A 179 23.03 -3.72 -16.28
CA LEU A 179 22.75 -2.57 -17.14
C LEU A 179 23.31 -2.78 -18.55
N ARG A 180 24.48 -3.41 -18.71
CA ARG A 180 25.01 -3.80 -20.03
C ARG A 180 24.05 -4.74 -20.78
N SER A 181 23.42 -5.67 -20.07
CA SER A 181 22.46 -6.61 -20.66
C SER A 181 21.13 -5.96 -21.09
N VAL A 182 20.58 -5.02 -20.31
CA VAL A 182 19.28 -4.41 -20.59
C VAL A 182 19.37 -3.13 -21.44
N LEU A 183 20.55 -2.52 -21.52
CA LEU A 183 20.84 -1.36 -22.36
C LEU A 183 22.04 -1.66 -23.30
N PRO A 184 21.93 -2.65 -24.21
CA PRO A 184 23.05 -3.09 -25.04
C PRO A 184 23.53 -2.01 -26.01
N HIS A 185 22.66 -1.10 -26.43
CA HIS A 185 22.95 -0.06 -27.42
C HIS A 185 23.50 1.25 -26.83
N ALA A 186 23.65 1.36 -25.52
CA ALA A 186 24.29 2.52 -24.91
C ALA A 186 25.80 2.52 -25.21
N ALA A 187 26.36 3.71 -25.46
CA ALA A 187 27.75 3.88 -25.91
C ALA A 187 28.78 3.30 -24.93
N ASP A 188 28.58 3.52 -23.62
CA ASP A 188 29.47 3.09 -22.54
C ASP A 188 28.67 2.93 -21.23
N ASP A 189 29.35 2.49 -20.17
CA ASP A 189 28.72 2.25 -18.87
C ASP A 189 28.24 3.55 -18.20
N GLU A 190 28.88 4.68 -18.46
CA GLU A 190 28.42 5.98 -17.95
C GLU A 190 27.13 6.43 -18.66
N ALA A 191 26.97 6.15 -19.95
CA ALA A 191 25.72 6.37 -20.68
C ALA A 191 24.59 5.50 -20.12
N ARG A 192 24.87 4.23 -19.80
CA ARG A 192 23.90 3.34 -19.12
C ARG A 192 23.52 3.87 -17.76
N ARG A 193 24.50 4.32 -16.97
CA ARG A 193 24.29 4.91 -15.66
C ARG A 193 23.43 6.17 -15.73
N ARG A 194 23.66 7.06 -16.71
CA ARG A 194 22.79 8.24 -16.91
C ARG A 194 21.34 7.87 -17.15
N VAL A 195 21.07 6.85 -17.98
CA VAL A 195 19.70 6.35 -18.21
C VAL A 195 19.11 5.75 -16.93
N ALA A 196 19.89 4.94 -16.21
CA ALA A 196 19.47 4.30 -14.96
C ALA A 196 19.13 5.34 -13.87
N LEU A 197 19.96 6.37 -13.69
CA LEU A 197 19.70 7.46 -12.75
C LEU A 197 18.48 8.31 -13.14
N ALA A 198 18.27 8.55 -14.44
CA ALA A 198 17.08 9.25 -14.91
C ALA A 198 15.79 8.46 -14.60
N LEU A 199 15.82 7.13 -14.79
CA LEU A 199 14.72 6.25 -14.39
C LEU A 199 14.50 6.28 -12.87
N GLN A 200 15.55 6.09 -12.07
CA GLN A 200 15.45 6.12 -10.60
C GLN A 200 14.88 7.45 -10.09
N THR A 201 15.34 8.57 -10.66
CA THR A 201 14.82 9.90 -10.34
C THR A 201 13.33 10.03 -10.66
N THR A 202 12.90 9.49 -11.80
CA THR A 202 11.48 9.50 -12.21
C THR A 202 10.64 8.67 -11.24
N ILE A 203 11.12 7.48 -10.88
CA ILE A 203 10.44 6.60 -9.93
C ILE A 203 10.33 7.26 -8.55
N LEU A 204 11.43 7.79 -7.99
CA LEU A 204 11.43 8.43 -6.67
C LEU A 204 10.46 9.62 -6.58
N ARG A 205 10.37 10.45 -7.62
CA ARG A 205 9.39 11.54 -7.69
C ARG A 205 7.96 11.00 -7.71
N ARG A 206 7.69 9.96 -8.49
CA ARG A 206 6.37 9.33 -8.56
C ARG A 206 5.99 8.66 -7.25
N THR A 207 6.93 7.98 -6.60
CA THR A 207 6.77 7.42 -5.25
C THR A 207 6.40 8.48 -4.22
N LYS A 208 7.09 9.63 -4.24
CA LYS A 208 6.75 10.75 -3.34
C LYS A 208 5.29 11.18 -3.58
N ALA A 209 4.90 11.36 -4.83
CA ALA A 209 3.54 11.75 -5.18
C ALA A 209 2.49 10.71 -4.77
N PHE A 210 2.79 9.42 -4.98
CA PHE A 210 1.94 8.32 -4.53
C PHE A 210 1.77 8.33 -3.01
N HIS A 211 2.87 8.46 -2.25
CA HIS A 211 2.82 8.53 -0.79
C HIS A 211 2.01 9.74 -0.31
N GLU A 212 2.22 10.92 -0.88
CA GLU A 212 1.47 12.13 -0.52
C GLU A 212 -0.02 12.03 -0.83
N ALA A 213 -0.42 11.34 -1.91
CA ALA A 213 -1.82 11.04 -2.20
C ALA A 213 -2.41 10.03 -1.20
N MET A 214 -1.69 8.93 -0.93
CA MET A 214 -2.12 7.88 -0.01
C MET A 214 -2.16 8.32 1.46
N ASP A 215 -1.47 9.39 1.82
CA ASP A 215 -1.39 9.91 3.19
C ASP A 215 -2.43 11.02 3.46
N LYS A 216 -3.25 11.40 2.47
CA LYS A 216 -4.33 12.38 2.65
C LYS A 216 -5.36 11.85 3.66
N PRO A 217 -5.65 12.59 4.76
CA PRO A 217 -6.70 12.19 5.69
C PRO A 217 -8.06 12.36 5.01
N ALA A 218 -8.89 11.33 5.08
CA ALA A 218 -10.25 11.39 4.54
C ALA A 218 -11.18 10.46 5.33
N HIS A 219 -12.41 10.93 5.56
CA HIS A 219 -13.48 10.11 6.10
C HIS A 219 -14.12 9.27 5.01
N LEU A 220 -14.51 8.04 5.36
CA LEU A 220 -15.17 7.16 4.40
C LEU A 220 -16.51 7.74 3.95
N PRO A 221 -16.85 7.62 2.66
CA PRO A 221 -18.17 7.97 2.18
C PRO A 221 -19.22 6.99 2.76
N PRO A 222 -20.49 7.40 2.88
CA PRO A 222 -21.55 6.53 3.37
C PRO A 222 -21.66 5.21 2.59
N GLY A 223 -21.74 4.10 3.33
CA GLY A 223 -21.94 2.76 2.75
C GLY A 223 -20.67 2.07 2.25
N VAL A 224 -19.49 2.59 2.60
CA VAL A 224 -18.20 1.92 2.40
C VAL A 224 -17.61 1.55 3.76
N ASP A 225 -17.13 0.31 3.89
CA ASP A 225 -16.41 -0.15 5.07
C ASP A 225 -14.97 -0.54 4.72
N VAL A 226 -14.00 -0.20 5.58
CA VAL A 226 -12.59 -0.56 5.42
C VAL A 226 -12.08 -1.28 6.66
N PHE A 227 -11.67 -2.54 6.49
CA PHE A 227 -11.20 -3.42 7.55
C PHE A 227 -9.69 -3.64 7.44
N LEU A 228 -9.02 -3.74 8.59
CA LEU A 228 -7.62 -4.12 8.68
C LEU A 228 -7.46 -5.49 9.33
N VAL A 229 -6.60 -6.32 8.74
CA VAL A 229 -5.97 -7.47 9.40
C VAL A 229 -4.47 -7.21 9.43
N ALA A 230 -3.87 -7.14 10.62
CA ALA A 230 -2.44 -6.85 10.79
C ALA A 230 -1.77 -7.85 11.73
N GLY A 231 -0.50 -8.17 11.46
CA GLY A 231 0.31 -8.96 12.40
C GLY A 231 0.78 -8.12 13.59
N ASP A 232 0.90 -8.73 14.77
CA ASP A 232 1.34 -8.06 16.00
C ASP A 232 2.26 -8.90 16.92
N ALA A 233 2.83 -10.01 16.42
CA ALA A 233 3.68 -10.89 17.24
C ALA A 233 5.06 -11.20 16.67
N VAL A 234 5.32 -10.88 15.41
CA VAL A 234 6.59 -11.26 14.76
C VAL A 234 7.54 -10.07 14.79
N ASP A 235 8.78 -10.33 15.22
CA ASP A 235 9.85 -9.33 15.23
C ASP A 235 10.06 -8.77 13.83
N THR A 236 9.71 -7.50 13.67
CA THR A 236 9.71 -6.82 12.38
C THR A 236 10.64 -5.62 12.43
N PRO A 237 11.49 -5.39 11.41
CA PRO A 237 12.41 -4.25 11.38
C PRO A 237 11.67 -2.93 11.60
N LYS A 238 11.97 -2.27 12.72
CA LYS A 238 11.34 -1.03 13.17
C LYS A 238 12.20 0.19 12.89
N ARG A 239 13.51 0.06 13.08
CA ARG A 239 14.47 1.14 12.88
C ARG A 239 15.74 0.61 12.25
N ALA A 240 16.32 1.42 11.39
CA ALA A 240 17.64 1.19 10.85
C ALA A 240 18.49 2.46 10.86
N SER A 241 19.79 2.25 10.96
CA SER A 241 20.81 3.28 10.89
C SER A 241 21.49 3.26 9.53
N VAL A 242 21.78 4.45 9.01
CA VAL A 242 22.64 4.65 7.85
C VAL A 242 23.93 5.33 8.31
N ASP A 243 25.08 4.78 7.91
CA ASP A 243 26.38 5.45 8.09
C ASP A 243 26.49 6.66 7.15
N ARG A 244 26.71 7.87 7.68
CA ARG A 244 26.80 9.10 6.87
C ARG A 244 27.96 9.14 5.88
N LYS A 245 29.02 8.37 6.11
CA LYS A 245 30.20 8.37 5.25
C LYS A 245 30.06 7.35 4.13
N THR A 246 29.54 6.16 4.44
CA THR A 246 29.54 5.03 3.53
C THR A 246 28.18 4.69 2.96
N GLY A 247 27.09 5.23 3.50
CA GLY A 247 25.72 4.86 3.12
C GLY A 247 25.34 3.43 3.50
N LYS A 248 26.10 2.77 4.40
CA LYS A 248 25.81 1.40 4.79
C LYS A 248 24.61 1.35 5.72
N PHE A 249 23.72 0.42 5.46
CA PHE A 249 22.47 0.24 6.18
C PHE A 249 22.60 -0.86 7.23
N ARG A 250 22.04 -0.66 8.42
CA ARG A 250 21.93 -1.71 9.45
C ARG A 250 20.64 -1.56 10.24
N ILE A 251 19.88 -2.64 10.35
CA ILE A 251 18.71 -2.71 11.24
C ILE A 251 19.18 -2.66 12.69
N THR A 252 18.60 -1.76 13.48
CA THR A 252 19.01 -1.51 14.88
C THR A 252 17.90 -1.82 15.88
N GLU A 253 16.64 -1.79 15.45
CA GLU A 253 15.51 -2.08 16.34
C GLU A 253 14.44 -2.89 15.59
N TYR A 254 13.80 -3.78 16.34
CA TYR A 254 12.63 -4.53 15.90
C TYR A 254 11.41 -4.10 16.70
N GLY A 255 10.23 -4.39 16.19
CA GLY A 255 8.95 -4.13 16.84
C GLY A 255 7.89 -5.08 16.33
N ALA A 256 6.73 -5.01 16.96
CA ALA A 256 5.61 -5.88 16.62
C ALA A 256 5.11 -5.64 15.19
N GLY A 257 4.87 -6.74 14.49
CA GLY A 257 4.40 -6.79 13.10
C GLY A 257 4.23 -8.24 12.65
N ASP A 258 4.38 -8.47 11.35
CA ASP A 258 4.26 -9.78 10.70
C ASP A 258 5.61 -10.30 10.13
N GLY A 259 6.73 -9.71 10.53
CA GLY A 259 8.07 -10.01 10.03
C GLY A 259 8.45 -9.23 8.77
N THR A 260 7.47 -8.62 8.09
CA THR A 260 7.68 -7.77 6.90
C THR A 260 7.17 -6.35 7.12
N VAL A 261 5.96 -6.22 7.66
CA VAL A 261 5.23 -4.97 7.88
C VAL A 261 5.00 -4.78 9.37
N LEU A 262 5.46 -3.64 9.90
CA LEU A 262 5.21 -3.26 11.29
C LEU A 262 3.70 -3.06 11.50
N ARG A 263 3.20 -3.41 12.70
CA ARG A 263 1.82 -3.07 13.10
C ARG A 263 1.52 -1.58 12.87
N SER A 264 2.45 -0.71 13.26
CA SER A 264 2.30 0.74 13.10
C SER A 264 2.31 1.18 11.64
N SER A 265 3.01 0.44 10.75
CA SER A 265 2.95 0.68 9.32
C SER A 265 1.61 0.25 8.74
N ALA A 266 1.08 -0.91 9.16
CA ALA A 266 -0.23 -1.39 8.74
C ALA A 266 -1.37 -0.44 9.12
N LEU A 267 -1.31 0.12 10.33
CA LEU A 267 -2.28 1.12 10.81
C LEU A 267 -2.13 2.50 10.14
N LEU A 268 -1.00 2.78 9.48
CA LEU A 268 -0.56 4.13 9.14
C LEU A 268 -0.64 5.05 10.37
N ASP A 269 0.04 4.65 11.45
CA ASP A 269 -0.05 5.29 12.76
C ASP A 269 0.83 6.56 12.83
N GLU A 270 0.20 7.72 12.72
CA GLU A 270 0.83 9.05 12.72
C GLU A 270 1.35 9.47 14.11
N ARG A 271 1.11 8.66 15.16
CA ARG A 271 1.78 8.85 16.46
C ARG A 271 3.27 8.50 16.39
N ILE A 272 3.67 7.68 15.40
CA ILE A 272 5.07 7.33 15.21
C ILE A 272 5.83 8.55 14.69
N GLY A 273 6.88 8.94 15.40
CA GLY A 273 7.68 10.13 15.05
C GLY A 273 7.07 11.45 15.53
N SER A 274 5.97 11.41 16.28
CA SER A 274 5.32 12.58 16.88
C SER A 274 5.17 12.43 18.40
N GLU A 275 4.62 13.46 19.06
CA GLU A 275 4.30 13.38 20.49
C GLU A 275 3.24 12.32 20.77
N TRP A 276 3.37 11.64 21.90
CA TRP A 276 2.41 10.62 22.30
C TRP A 276 1.00 11.23 22.46
N ARG A 277 0.00 10.51 21.94
CA ARG A 277 -1.42 10.86 22.07
C ARG A 277 -2.25 9.60 22.37
N PRO A 278 -3.33 9.72 23.17
CA PRO A 278 -4.27 8.62 23.38
C PRO A 278 -5.08 8.35 22.10
N GLY A 279 -5.46 7.09 21.89
CA GLY A 279 -6.18 6.65 20.68
C GLY A 279 -5.26 6.54 19.44
N LEU A 280 -5.73 5.86 18.39
CA LEU A 280 -5.02 5.80 17.11
C LEU A 280 -5.18 7.14 16.38
N VAL A 281 -4.09 7.63 15.79
CA VAL A 281 -4.14 8.73 14.80
C VAL A 281 -3.71 8.14 13.47
N SER A 282 -4.64 8.07 12.52
CA SER A 282 -4.39 7.54 11.18
C SER A 282 -5.18 8.38 10.16
N PRO A 283 -4.65 8.62 8.95
CA PRO A 283 -5.45 9.20 7.86
C PRO A 283 -6.45 8.19 7.29
N ILE A 284 -6.42 6.93 7.75
CA ILE A 284 -7.32 5.86 7.34
C ILE A 284 -8.42 5.72 8.39
N ASP A 285 -9.66 5.93 7.93
CA ASP A 285 -10.87 5.78 8.73
C ASP A 285 -11.29 4.30 8.78
N TRP A 286 -10.69 3.54 9.70
CA TRP A 286 -10.90 2.10 9.84
C TRP A 286 -12.27 1.76 10.45
N SER A 287 -13.04 0.91 9.78
CA SER A 287 -14.30 0.35 10.31
C SER A 287 -14.04 -0.68 11.40
N SER A 288 -12.99 -1.51 11.26
CA SER A 288 -12.53 -2.43 12.30
C SER A 288 -11.08 -2.85 12.04
N VAL A 289 -10.41 -3.29 13.10
CA VAL A 289 -9.02 -3.77 13.08
C VAL A 289 -8.96 -5.12 13.80
N LEU A 290 -8.40 -6.12 13.13
CA LEU A 290 -8.05 -7.43 13.67
C LEU A 290 -6.54 -7.57 13.75
N PHE A 291 -6.01 -7.91 14.92
CA PHE A 291 -4.62 -8.32 15.07
C PHE A 291 -4.52 -9.83 15.09
N LEU A 292 -3.55 -10.35 14.34
CA LEU A 292 -3.20 -11.76 14.31
C LEU A 292 -1.74 -11.93 14.75
N PHE A 293 -1.42 -13.12 15.22
CA PHE A 293 -0.08 -13.44 15.74
C PHE A 293 0.66 -14.39 14.79
N SER A 294 0.58 -14.08 13.49
CA SER A 294 1.13 -14.87 12.39
C SER A 294 2.10 -14.02 11.56
N ASP A 295 3.04 -14.68 10.86
CA ASP A 295 3.93 -14.01 9.90
C ASP A 295 3.17 -13.53 8.65
N HIS A 296 3.84 -12.73 7.82
CA HIS A 296 3.23 -12.02 6.70
C HIS A 296 2.49 -12.93 5.72
N LEU A 297 2.97 -14.16 5.50
CA LEU A 297 2.31 -15.16 4.65
C LEU A 297 1.25 -15.93 5.45
N GLY A 298 1.55 -16.25 6.70
CA GLY A 298 0.69 -16.94 7.65
C GLY A 298 -0.61 -16.19 7.97
N LEU A 299 -0.64 -14.85 7.84
CA LEU A 299 -1.85 -14.05 8.04
C LEU A 299 -3.07 -14.59 7.27
N THR A 300 -2.87 -15.05 6.04
CA THR A 300 -3.98 -15.55 5.20
C THR A 300 -4.29 -17.04 5.41
N GLN A 301 -3.44 -17.73 6.17
CA GLN A 301 -3.60 -19.15 6.52
C GLN A 301 -4.14 -19.33 7.94
N ASP A 302 -4.18 -18.26 8.73
CA ASP A 302 -4.70 -18.22 10.08
C ASP A 302 -6.21 -18.51 10.10
N GLU A 303 -6.66 -19.42 10.97
CA GLU A 303 -8.09 -19.74 11.09
C GLU A 303 -8.90 -18.52 11.51
N ALA A 304 -8.35 -17.68 12.40
CA ALA A 304 -9.01 -16.46 12.84
C ALA A 304 -9.13 -15.45 11.68
N PHE A 305 -8.21 -15.45 10.71
CA PHE A 305 -8.38 -14.66 9.48
C PHE A 305 -9.61 -15.13 8.70
N ALA A 306 -9.71 -16.43 8.42
CA ALA A 306 -10.79 -16.98 7.63
C ALA A 306 -12.17 -16.71 8.28
N ASP A 307 -12.29 -16.99 9.58
CA ASP A 307 -13.54 -16.80 10.32
C ASP A 307 -14.02 -15.34 10.30
N ASN A 308 -13.11 -14.40 10.59
CA ASN A 308 -13.46 -12.98 10.65
C ASN A 308 -13.74 -12.40 9.26
N VAL A 309 -12.96 -12.77 8.24
CA VAL A 309 -13.20 -12.29 6.87
C VAL A 309 -14.51 -12.84 6.32
N LEU A 310 -14.83 -14.12 6.55
CA LEU A 310 -16.11 -14.69 6.14
C LEU A 310 -17.28 -14.01 6.87
N TYR A 311 -17.14 -13.73 8.17
CA TYR A 311 -18.14 -12.96 8.90
C TYR A 311 -18.32 -11.56 8.29
N TRP A 312 -17.24 -10.81 8.02
CA TRP A 312 -17.32 -9.50 7.37
C TRP A 312 -17.84 -9.56 5.93
N LEU A 313 -17.73 -10.67 5.23
CA LEU A 313 -18.24 -10.77 3.87
C LEU A 313 -19.72 -11.20 3.83
N LEU A 314 -20.14 -12.08 4.74
CA LEU A 314 -21.41 -12.79 4.62
C LEU A 314 -22.45 -12.40 5.67
N GLU A 315 -22.03 -12.09 6.89
CA GLU A 315 -22.93 -11.97 8.04
C GLU A 315 -23.01 -10.53 8.59
N ASP A 316 -21.89 -9.81 8.57
CA ASP A 316 -21.82 -8.47 9.15
C ASP A 316 -22.78 -7.49 8.45
N PRO A 317 -23.68 -6.80 9.17
CA PRO A 317 -24.68 -5.92 8.57
C PRO A 317 -24.06 -4.82 7.71
N ARG A 318 -24.51 -4.71 6.45
CA ARG A 318 -23.99 -3.69 5.53
C ARG A 318 -24.38 -2.30 5.99
N THR A 319 -23.42 -1.37 6.03
CA THR A 319 -23.65 0.05 6.39
C THR A 319 -24.61 0.75 5.44
N ARG A 320 -24.73 0.28 4.18
CA ARG A 320 -25.73 0.78 3.22
C ARG A 320 -27.18 0.46 3.61
N THR A 321 -27.44 -0.67 4.28
CA THR A 321 -28.80 -1.11 4.63
C THR A 321 -29.43 -0.29 5.75
N THR A 322 -28.63 0.29 6.64
CA THR A 322 -29.13 1.03 7.81
C THR A 322 -29.67 2.42 7.45
N GLN A 323 -29.18 3.06 6.38
CA GLN A 323 -29.69 4.37 5.94
C GLN A 323 -31.04 4.31 5.21
N GLY A 324 -31.36 3.20 4.53
CA GLY A 324 -32.67 3.00 3.90
C GLY A 324 -33.82 2.82 4.92
N SER A 325 -33.52 2.23 6.08
CA SER A 325 -34.53 1.96 7.13
C SER A 325 -34.91 3.20 7.96
N ARG A 326 -34.04 4.22 8.05
CA ARG A 326 -34.31 5.44 8.85
C ARG A 326 -35.32 6.40 8.21
N ARG A 327 -35.69 6.22 6.94
CA ARG A 327 -36.69 7.09 6.26
C ARG A 327 -38.14 6.60 6.32
N VAL A 328 -38.43 5.42 6.89
CA VAL A 328 -39.81 4.86 6.90
C VAL A 328 -40.50 4.96 8.27
N SER A 329 -39.82 5.38 9.34
CA SER A 329 -40.44 5.49 10.68
C SER A 329 -40.52 6.93 11.18
N ARG A 330 -41.42 7.74 10.59
CA ARG A 330 -41.98 8.93 11.27
C ARG A 330 -43.27 9.44 10.63
N THR A 331 -44.30 8.60 10.61
CA THR A 331 -45.70 9.02 10.53
C THR A 331 -46.53 8.14 11.46
N LEU A 332 -46.46 8.43 12.76
CA LEU A 332 -47.52 8.09 13.70
C LEU A 332 -48.10 9.41 14.20
N SER A 333 -49.20 9.80 13.58
CA SER A 333 -50.09 10.87 13.99
C SER A 333 -50.62 10.57 15.40
N ALA A 334 -50.49 11.55 16.29
CA ALA A 334 -51.12 11.50 17.61
C ALA A 334 -52.65 11.56 17.47
N PRO A 335 -53.43 10.78 18.25
CA PRO A 335 -54.87 10.94 18.30
C PRO A 335 -55.20 12.24 19.03
N GLY A 336 -56.07 13.06 18.43
CA GLY A 336 -56.59 14.27 19.03
C GLY A 336 -57.31 13.98 20.36
N LYS A 337 -57.02 14.80 21.36
CA LYS A 337 -57.87 14.91 22.54
C LYS A 337 -59.14 15.67 22.14
N ARG A 338 -60.28 15.00 22.28
CA ARG A 338 -61.57 15.67 22.48
C ARG A 338 -61.78 15.87 23.99
N GLU A 339 -62.48 16.96 24.26
CA GLU A 339 -62.97 17.51 25.53
C GLU A 339 -62.00 18.40 26.29
#